data_AF-N8UN19-F1
#
_entry.id   AF-N8UN19-F1
#
_cell.length_a   1.000
_cell.length_b   1.000
_cell.length_c   1.000
_cell.angle_alpha   90.00
_cell.angle_beta   90.00
_cell.angle_gamma   90.00
#
_symmetry.space_group_name_H-M   'P 1'
#
loop_
_entity.id
_entity.type
_entity.pdbx_description
1 polymer ?
#
loop_
_entity_poly.entity_id
_entity_poly.type
_entity_poly.pdbx_seq_one_letter_code
_entity_poly.pdbx_strand_id
1 'polypeptide(L)'
;MSNCPSCDSKNTKTLAMIWAGGSRTGQSGFGGVSVSTSGRISVGGGRGRSASQSHLAAGCAPPKNSSMPKIVVVVLFLMFAMPLLKGALSVFSEPKLMDGILNFIICAPLLGLLIWGLIKLYAKMESQNKTALSNYSKTWMCLRCGTQFKPYD
;
A
#
# COMPACT_ATOMS: atom_id res chain seq x y z
N MET A 1 12.89 -11.26 -27.81
CA MET A 1 13.75 -10.52 -26.86
C MET A 1 14.43 -9.42 -27.63
N SER A 2 14.23 -8.17 -27.22
CA SER A 2 14.93 -7.01 -27.79
C SER A 2 16.34 -6.92 -27.24
N ASN A 3 17.29 -6.60 -28.11
CA ASN A 3 18.66 -6.31 -27.70
C ASN A 3 18.71 -4.98 -26.94
N CYS A 4 19.66 -4.87 -26.02
CA CYS A 4 19.90 -3.63 -25.30
C CYS A 4 20.41 -2.54 -26.26
N PRO A 5 19.80 -1.34 -26.34
CA PRO A 5 20.24 -0.28 -27.26
C PRO A 5 21.65 0.26 -26.95
N SER A 6 22.11 0.17 -25.70
CA SER A 6 23.42 0.68 -25.29
C SER A 6 24.60 -0.29 -25.48
N CYS A 7 24.39 -1.60 -25.36
CA CYS A 7 25.48 -2.59 -25.37
C CYS A 7 25.23 -3.82 -26.24
N ASP A 8 24.14 -3.80 -27.01
CA ASP A 8 23.64 -4.87 -27.91
C ASP A 8 23.55 -6.27 -27.25
N SER A 9 23.53 -6.32 -25.92
CA SER A 9 23.43 -7.59 -25.20
C SER A 9 22.01 -8.14 -25.27
N LYS A 10 21.91 -9.46 -25.49
CA LYS A 10 20.66 -10.24 -25.38
C LYS A 10 20.21 -10.48 -23.94
N ASN A 11 21.05 -10.12 -22.95
CA ASN A 11 20.77 -10.32 -21.53
C ASN A 11 19.92 -9.17 -20.96
N THR A 12 18.68 -9.09 -21.41
CA THR A 12 17.69 -8.10 -21.00
C THR A 12 16.52 -8.80 -20.31
N LYS A 13 16.06 -8.24 -19.19
CA LYS A 13 14.91 -8.76 -18.42
C LYS A 13 13.98 -7.62 -18.03
N THR A 14 12.71 -7.93 -17.86
CA THR A 14 11.73 -6.96 -17.34
C THR A 14 12.05 -6.62 -15.89
N LEU A 15 11.76 -5.39 -15.47
CA LEU A 15 11.98 -4.95 -14.08
C LEU A 15 11.30 -5.89 -13.07
N ALA A 16 10.09 -6.35 -13.39
CA ALA A 16 9.33 -7.31 -12.58
C ALA A 16 10.09 -8.64 -12.39
N MET A 17 10.73 -9.17 -13.44
CA MET A 17 11.49 -10.41 -13.36
C MET A 17 12.79 -10.24 -12.57
N ILE A 18 13.44 -9.07 -12.66
CA ILE A 18 14.65 -8.76 -11.88
C ILE A 18 14.30 -8.62 -10.40
N TRP A 19 13.20 -7.93 -10.08
CA TRP A 19 12.72 -7.80 -8.71
C TRP A 19 12.30 -9.15 -8.11
N ALA A 20 11.53 -9.96 -8.84
CA ALA A 20 11.11 -11.28 -8.40
C ALA A 20 12.30 -12.24 -8.24
N GLY A 21 13.27 -12.20 -9.15
CA GLY A 21 14.46 -13.06 -9.07
C GLY A 21 15.43 -12.66 -7.96
N GLY A 22 15.43 -11.39 -7.55
CA GLY A 22 16.30 -10.88 -6.49
C GLY A 22 15.64 -10.72 -5.13
N SER A 23 14.35 -11.03 -4.99
CA SER A 23 13.66 -11.08 -3.69
C SER A 23 13.51 -12.54 -3.24
N ARG A 24 14.03 -12.84 -2.05
CA ARG A 24 13.88 -14.14 -1.40
C ARG A 24 13.19 -13.95 -0.07
N THR A 25 12.05 -14.59 0.11
CA THR A 25 11.34 -14.66 1.39
C THR A 25 11.47 -16.07 1.94
N GLY A 26 12.09 -16.19 3.10
CA GLY A 26 12.23 -17.43 3.85
C GLY A 26 11.33 -17.39 5.08
N GLN A 27 10.55 -18.44 5.28
CA GLN A 27 9.89 -18.70 6.55
C GLN A 27 10.62 -19.87 7.20
N SER A 28 11.27 -19.61 8.32
CA SER A 28 11.86 -20.67 9.14
C SER A 28 11.00 -20.83 10.39
N GLY A 29 10.57 -22.06 10.64
CA GLY A 29 9.90 -22.44 11.87
C GLY A 29 10.67 -23.59 12.49
N PHE A 30 10.95 -23.51 13.78
CA PHE A 30 11.38 -24.66 14.55
C PHE A 30 10.43 -24.85 15.72
N GLY A 31 10.02 -26.10 15.93
CA GLY A 31 9.29 -26.53 17.11
C GLY A 31 10.13 -27.58 17.80
N GLY A 32 10.44 -27.36 19.08
CA GLY A 32 11.22 -28.28 19.88
C GLY A 32 10.48 -28.63 21.16
N VAL A 33 10.50 -29.90 21.52
CA VAL A 33 10.12 -30.38 22.86
C VAL A 33 11.42 -30.69 23.58
N SER A 34 11.70 -29.98 24.68
CA SER A 34 12.84 -30.26 25.53
C SER A 34 12.36 -30.77 26.88
N VAL A 35 13.08 -31.77 27.41
CA VAL A 35 12.82 -32.34 28.74
C VAL A 35 14.01 -31.98 29.60
N SER A 36 13.80 -31.19 30.65
CA SER A 36 14.85 -30.89 31.62
C SER A 36 15.11 -32.10 32.52
N THR A 37 16.34 -32.23 33.00
CA THR A 37 16.74 -33.22 34.01
C THR A 37 15.96 -33.13 35.33
N SER A 38 15.20 -32.05 35.54
CA SER A 38 14.28 -31.86 36.68
C SER A 38 12.83 -32.26 36.38
N GLY A 39 12.56 -32.97 35.28
CA GLY A 39 11.23 -33.48 34.93
C GLY A 39 10.29 -32.44 34.32
N ARG A 40 10.77 -31.25 33.94
CA ARG A 40 9.94 -30.25 33.25
C ARG A 40 10.00 -30.46 31.75
N ILE A 41 8.83 -30.64 31.15
CA ILE A 41 8.67 -30.65 29.70
C ILE A 41 8.41 -29.20 29.27
N SER A 42 9.28 -28.65 28.43
CA SER A 42 9.07 -27.32 27.84
C SER A 42 8.88 -27.45 26.34
N VAL A 43 7.86 -26.78 25.82
CA VAL A 43 7.56 -26.71 24.39
C VAL A 43 7.86 -25.29 23.94
N GLY A 44 8.91 -25.14 23.13
CA GLY A 44 9.35 -23.86 22.59
C GLY A 44 9.26 -23.89 21.07
N GLY A 45 8.57 -22.91 20.49
CA GLY A 45 8.45 -22.75 19.05
C GLY A 45 8.77 -21.32 18.63
N GLY A 46 9.72 -21.16 17.72
CA GLY A 46 10.07 -19.88 17.12
C GLY A 46 9.70 -19.86 15.64
N ARG A 47 9.00 -18.81 15.20
CA ARG A 47 8.78 -18.53 13.77
C ARG A 47 9.57 -17.30 13.38
N GLY A 48 10.61 -17.50 12.58
CA GLY A 48 11.40 -16.45 11.95
C GLY A 48 10.89 -16.16 10.54
N ARG A 49 10.72 -14.89 10.20
CA ARG A 49 10.55 -14.44 8.82
C ARG A 49 11.83 -13.74 8.40
N SER A 50 12.47 -14.22 7.34
CA SER A 50 13.64 -13.58 6.74
C SER A 50 13.28 -13.12 5.33
N ALA A 51 13.63 -11.88 5.00
CA ALA A 51 13.51 -11.33 3.67
C ALA A 51 14.88 -10.82 3.24
N SER A 52 15.40 -11.34 2.13
CA SER A 52 16.67 -10.92 1.54
C SER A 52 16.39 -10.37 0.14
N GLN A 53 16.92 -9.19 -0.16
CA GLN A 53 16.78 -8.55 -1.47
C GLN A 53 18.14 -8.14 -2.01
N SER A 54 18.43 -8.43 -3.29
CA SER A 54 19.65 -7.95 -3.93
C SER A 54 19.58 -6.45 -4.21
N HIS A 55 20.73 -5.75 -4.16
CA HIS A 55 20.80 -4.30 -4.41
C HIS A 55 20.24 -3.90 -5.79
N LEU A 56 20.43 -4.77 -6.79
CA LEU A 56 19.91 -4.58 -8.15
C LEU A 56 18.38 -4.75 -8.20
N ALA A 57 17.83 -5.72 -7.44
CA ALA A 57 16.39 -5.91 -7.33
C ALA A 57 15.71 -4.80 -6.50
N ALA A 58 16.40 -4.22 -5.52
CA ALA A 58 15.88 -3.08 -4.76
C ALA A 58 15.65 -1.85 -5.66
N GLY A 59 16.55 -1.58 -6.60
CA GLY A 59 16.39 -0.53 -7.61
C GLY A 59 15.30 -0.80 -8.65
N CYS A 60 14.87 -2.06 -8.79
CA CYS A 60 13.80 -2.47 -9.70
C CYS A 60 12.46 -2.68 -8.99
N ALA A 61 12.28 -2.17 -7.76
CA ALA A 61 11.07 -2.42 -6.98
C ALA A 61 9.82 -1.82 -7.65
N PRO A 62 8.67 -2.53 -7.59
CA PRO A 62 7.42 -1.98 -8.11
C PRO A 62 7.00 -0.73 -7.31
N PRO A 63 6.30 0.22 -7.95
CA PRO A 63 5.78 1.39 -7.24
C PRO A 63 4.86 0.94 -6.11
N LYS A 64 5.14 1.41 -4.89
CA LYS A 64 4.34 1.05 -3.72
C LYS A 64 2.99 1.75 -3.81
N ASN A 65 1.91 0.97 -3.88
CA ASN A 65 0.58 1.49 -3.64
C ASN A 65 0.51 2.01 -2.20
N SER A 66 0.40 3.32 -2.00
CA SER A 66 0.21 3.85 -0.66
C SER A 66 -1.23 3.55 -0.22
N SER A 67 -1.37 2.82 0.89
CA SER A 67 -2.68 2.57 1.52
C SER A 67 -3.16 3.75 2.37
N MET A 68 -2.28 4.75 2.57
CA MET A 68 -2.54 5.99 3.32
C MET A 68 -3.85 6.69 2.95
N PRO A 69 -4.22 6.88 1.67
CA PRO A 69 -5.46 7.59 1.34
C PRO A 69 -6.72 6.84 1.78
N LYS A 70 -6.69 5.50 1.89
CA LYS A 70 -7.86 4.72 2.39
C LYS A 70 -8.05 4.90 3.90
N ILE A 71 -6.96 4.94 4.65
CA ILE A 71 -6.99 5.10 6.11
C ILE A 71 -7.47 6.50 6.48
N VAL A 72 -7.02 7.54 5.77
CA VAL A 72 -7.45 8.93 6.00
C VAL A 72 -8.95 9.10 5.76
N VAL A 73 -9.52 8.47 4.74
CA VAL A 73 -10.97 8.53 4.46
C VAL A 73 -11.77 7.86 5.59
N VAL A 74 -11.35 6.69 6.05
CA VAL A 74 -12.04 5.97 7.14
C VAL A 74 -11.98 6.77 8.43
N VAL A 75 -10.81 7.32 8.78
CA VAL A 75 -10.65 8.13 10.00
C VAL A 75 -11.47 9.41 9.93
N LEU A 76 -11.46 10.12 8.79
CA LEU A 76 -12.22 11.35 8.64
C LEU A 76 -13.73 11.10 8.69
N PHE A 77 -14.20 10.01 8.07
CA PHE A 77 -15.58 9.58 8.17
C PHE A 77 -15.98 9.27 9.62
N LEU A 78 -15.13 8.55 10.37
CA LEU A 78 -15.38 8.21 11.77
C LEU A 78 -15.44 9.45 12.67
N MET A 79 -14.54 10.43 12.43
CA MET A 79 -14.51 11.69 13.20
C MET A 79 -15.74 12.57 12.94
N PHE A 80 -16.29 12.56 11.73
CA PHE A 80 -17.45 13.38 11.38
C PHE A 80 -18.81 12.66 11.52
N ALA A 81 -18.83 11.32 11.53
CA ALA A 81 -20.05 10.54 11.75
C ALA A 81 -20.61 10.75 13.16
N MET A 82 -19.75 10.87 14.17
CA MET A 82 -20.15 11.09 15.56
C MET A 82 -20.84 12.44 15.81
N PRO A 83 -20.31 13.59 15.34
CA PRO A 83 -20.99 14.88 15.47
C PRO A 83 -22.24 14.97 14.57
N LEU A 84 -22.26 14.36 13.38
CA LEU A 84 -23.49 14.29 12.57
C LEU A 84 -24.60 13.48 13.24
N LEU A 85 -24.27 12.33 13.85
CA LEU A 85 -25.23 11.51 14.58
C LEU A 85 -25.78 12.27 15.80
N LYS A 86 -24.91 12.98 16.54
CA LYS A 86 -25.32 13.84 17.65
C LYS A 86 -26.20 15.00 17.17
N GLY A 87 -25.87 15.63 16.04
CA GLY A 87 -26.68 16.67 15.41
C GLY A 87 -28.07 16.16 15.03
N ALA A 88 -28.14 15.02 14.33
CA ALA A 88 -29.40 14.39 13.92
C ALA A 88 -30.29 13.99 15.11
N LEU A 89 -29.71 13.44 16.17
CA LEU A 89 -30.45 13.09 17.39
C LEU A 89 -30.90 14.35 18.16
N SER A 90 -30.12 15.44 18.12
CA SER A 90 -30.47 16.70 18.79
C SER A 90 -31.60 17.50 18.11
N VAL A 91 -31.90 17.22 16.83
CA VAL A 91 -33.07 17.80 16.14
C VAL A 91 -34.39 17.28 16.75
N PHE A 92 -34.39 16.10 17.40
CA PHE A 92 -35.60 15.52 18.00
C PHE A 92 -35.76 15.85 19.50
N SER A 93 -34.98 16.78 20.08
CA SER A 93 -35.02 17.11 21.51
C SER A 93 -35.10 18.63 21.77
N GLU A 94 -36.21 19.12 22.32
CA GLU A 94 -36.36 20.51 22.81
C GLU A 94 -35.43 20.72 24.03
N PRO A 95 -34.58 21.79 24.11
CA PRO A 95 -34.66 23.10 23.47
C PRO A 95 -33.50 23.43 22.50
N LYS A 96 -32.83 22.43 21.92
CA LYS A 96 -31.61 22.61 21.08
C LYS A 96 -31.85 22.51 19.58
N LEU A 97 -33.11 22.64 19.14
CA LEU A 97 -33.52 22.55 17.74
C LEU A 97 -32.75 23.50 16.81
N MET A 98 -32.59 24.77 17.18
CA MET A 98 -31.87 25.75 16.36
C MET A 98 -30.38 25.44 16.24
N ASP A 99 -29.73 25.03 17.33
CA ASP A 99 -28.32 24.61 17.32
C ASP A 99 -28.12 23.31 16.51
N GLY A 100 -29.05 22.36 16.63
CA GLY A 100 -29.00 21.10 15.87
C GLY A 100 -29.16 21.31 14.37
N ILE A 101 -30.10 22.18 13.96
CA ILE A 101 -30.36 22.51 12.56
C ILE A 101 -29.20 23.29 11.95
N LEU A 102 -28.67 24.31 12.63
CA LEU A 102 -27.51 25.08 12.16
C LEU A 102 -26.26 24.20 12.02
N ASN A 103 -26.02 23.33 13.01
CA ASN A 103 -24.88 22.43 12.98
C ASN A 103 -25.01 21.38 11.87
N PHE A 104 -26.22 20.89 11.58
CA PHE A 104 -26.47 19.99 10.45
C PHE A 104 -26.29 20.71 9.09
N ILE A 105 -26.83 21.92 8.95
CA ILE A 105 -26.70 22.74 7.72
C ILE A 105 -25.24 23.09 7.42
N ILE A 106 -24.39 23.26 8.44
CA ILE A 106 -22.97 23.61 8.24
C ILE A 106 -22.11 22.35 8.09
N CYS A 107 -22.31 21.33 8.93
CA CYS A 107 -21.49 20.12 8.89
C CYS A 107 -21.77 19.27 7.64
N ALA A 108 -23.03 19.14 7.18
CA ALA A 108 -23.36 18.31 6.03
C ALA A 108 -22.66 18.73 4.71
N PRO A 109 -22.70 20.01 4.28
CA PRO A 109 -22.00 20.44 3.06
C PRO A 109 -20.49 20.42 3.23
N LEU A 110 -19.96 20.72 4.42
CA LEU A 110 -18.52 20.63 4.70
C LEU A 110 -18.01 19.19 4.52
N LEU A 111 -18.76 18.21 5.03
CA LEU A 111 -18.45 16.79 4.88
C LEU A 111 -18.57 16.36 3.42
N GLY A 112 -19.60 16.83 2.70
CA GLY A 112 -19.77 16.60 1.27
C GLY A 112 -18.59 17.11 0.44
N LEU A 113 -18.12 18.32 0.72
CA LEU A 113 -16.94 18.92 0.08
C LEU A 113 -15.66 18.13 0.38
N LEU A 114 -15.46 17.72 1.63
CA LEU A 114 -14.32 16.91 2.04
C LEU A 114 -14.30 15.55 1.34
N ILE A 115 -15.44 14.84 1.34
CA ILE A 115 -15.59 13.55 0.65
C ILE A 115 -15.30 13.72 -0.85
N TRP A 116 -15.88 14.74 -1.49
CA TRP A 116 -15.67 14.99 -2.91
C TRP A 116 -14.21 15.28 -3.24
N GLY A 117 -13.55 16.13 -2.43
CA GLY A 117 -12.12 16.41 -2.55
C GLY A 117 -11.25 15.16 -2.41
N LEU A 118 -11.58 14.29 -1.45
CA LEU A 118 -10.89 13.03 -1.21
C LEU A 118 -11.09 12.03 -2.37
N ILE A 119 -12.30 11.90 -2.89
CA ILE A 119 -12.58 11.04 -4.05
C ILE A 119 -11.76 11.51 -5.26
N LYS A 120 -11.73 12.82 -5.52
CA LYS A 120 -10.98 13.39 -6.63
C LYS A 120 -9.47 13.19 -6.48
N LEU A 121 -8.93 13.37 -5.27
CA LEU A 121 -7.54 13.10 -4.95
C LEU A 121 -7.22 11.60 -5.12
N TYR A 122 -8.08 10.72 -4.63
CA TYR A 122 -7.93 9.28 -4.77
C TYR A 122 -7.90 8.86 -6.23
N ALA A 123 -8.85 9.35 -7.04
CA ALA A 123 -8.90 9.06 -8.47
C ALA A 123 -7.63 9.52 -9.21
N LYS A 124 -7.08 10.68 -8.83
CA LYS A 124 -5.82 11.20 -9.40
C LYS A 124 -4.62 10.36 -9.00
N MET A 125 -4.53 9.95 -7.73
CA MET A 125 -3.45 9.08 -7.25
C MET A 125 -3.53 7.68 -7.87
N GLU A 126 -4.74 7.12 -7.99
CA GLU A 126 -4.98 5.82 -8.60
C GLU A 126 -4.60 5.83 -10.09
N SER A 127 -4.95 6.89 -10.84
CA SER A 127 -4.58 7.00 -12.26
C SER A 127 -3.06 7.15 -12.46
N GLN A 128 -2.39 7.91 -11.58
CA GLN A 128 -0.93 8.01 -11.58
C GLN A 128 -0.27 6.67 -11.25
N ASN A 129 -0.78 5.94 -10.25
CA ASN A 129 -0.27 4.62 -9.88
C ASN A 129 -0.48 3.60 -11.00
N LYS A 130 -1.65 3.57 -11.65
CA LYS A 130 -1.91 2.70 -12.80
C LYS A 130 -0.95 2.99 -13.95
N THR A 131 -0.72 4.26 -14.24
CA THR A 131 0.24 4.68 -15.28
C THR A 131 1.67 4.27 -14.92
N ALA A 132 2.09 4.47 -13.67
CA ALA A 132 3.41 4.05 -13.18
C ALA A 132 3.57 2.53 -13.24
N LEU A 133 2.54 1.76 -12.87
CA LEU A 133 2.54 0.30 -12.93
C LEU A 133 2.60 -0.22 -14.38
N SER A 134 1.85 0.41 -15.29
CA SER A 134 1.87 0.11 -16.73
C SER A 134 3.23 0.41 -17.34
N ASN A 135 3.84 1.54 -16.98
CA ASN A 135 5.21 1.86 -17.41
C ASN A 135 6.22 0.87 -16.84
N TYR A 136 6.06 0.49 -15.56
CA TYR A 136 6.93 -0.47 -14.90
C TYR A 136 6.89 -1.84 -15.59
N SER A 137 5.71 -2.37 -15.95
CA SER A 137 5.58 -3.66 -16.61
C SER A 137 6.16 -3.69 -18.02
N LYS A 138 6.15 -2.55 -18.71
CA LYS A 138 6.72 -2.37 -20.05
C LYS A 138 8.22 -2.05 -20.04
N THR A 139 8.82 -1.76 -18.89
CA THR A 139 10.23 -1.36 -18.81
C THR A 139 11.15 -2.58 -18.68
N TRP A 140 12.20 -2.58 -19.48
CA TRP A 140 13.24 -3.60 -19.52
C TRP A 140 14.54 -3.01 -19.01
N MET A 141 15.38 -3.86 -18.43
CA MET A 141 16.71 -3.48 -17.97
C MET A 141 17.74 -4.50 -18.48
N CYS A 142 18.87 -4.00 -18.96
CA CYS A 142 19.99 -4.86 -19.33
C CYS A 142 20.79 -5.24 -18.08
N LEU A 143 21.06 -6.54 -17.91
CA LEU A 143 21.86 -7.04 -16.78
C LEU A 143 23.37 -6.80 -16.96
N ARG A 144 23.82 -6.45 -18.17
CA ARG A 144 25.24 -6.23 -18.48
C ARG A 144 25.66 -4.79 -18.23
N CYS A 145 24.92 -3.82 -18.74
CA CYS A 145 25.24 -2.39 -18.62
C CYS A 145 24.30 -1.61 -17.68
N GLY A 146 23.22 -2.23 -17.19
CA GLY A 146 22.27 -1.59 -16.27
C GLY A 146 21.32 -0.57 -16.91
N THR A 147 21.36 -0.36 -18.22
CA THR A 147 20.48 0.61 -18.88
C THR A 147 19.04 0.12 -18.91
N GLN A 148 18.12 1.02 -18.55
CA GLN A 148 16.67 0.79 -18.64
C GLN A 148 16.14 1.35 -19.96
N PHE A 149 15.22 0.62 -20.60
CA PHE A 149 14.63 1.02 -21.87
C PHE A 149 13.25 0.39 -22.06
N LYS A 150 12.45 0.94 -22.98
CA LYS A 150 11.15 0.39 -23.39
C LYS A 150 11.26 -0.07 -24.84
N PRO A 151 11.17 -1.39 -25.11
CA PRO A 151 11.32 -1.88 -26.48
C PRO A 151 10.09 -1.69 -27.36
N TYR A 152 8.92 -1.47 -26.76
CA TYR A 152 7.66 -1.26 -27.44
C TYR A 152 6.95 -0.09 -26.77
N ASP A 153 7.13 1.12 -27.31
CA ASP A 153 6.29 2.28 -27.03
C ASP A 153 5.37 2.52 -28.22
#